data_AF-A0A0U0ZQN7-F1
#
_entry.id   AF-A0A0U0ZQN7-F1
#
_cell.length_a   1.000
_cell.length_b   1.000
_cell.length_c   1.000
_cell.angle_alpha   90.00
_cell.angle_beta   90.00
_cell.angle_gamma   90.00
#
_symmetry.space_group_name_H-M   'P 1'
#
loop_
_entity.id
_entity.type
_entity.pdbx_description
1 polymer ?
#
loop_
_entity_poly.entity_id
_entity_poly.type
_entity_poly.pdbx_seq_one_letter_code
_entity_poly.pdbx_strand_id
1 'polypeptide(L)'
;MSAPGLFEPLYEPRAAEFSPCGRYRYSLTRRWAATGPVCVFTMLNPSTADAEIDDSTIRKCTGFARAIGCVALHVVNLYAYRSTDPERLWRADDPIGPDNESYLLKAAQLARDTGGRLIVAWGTNARLERVMQVVEHLAAIMPLECLRLTKHGAPEHPLFLPKSSRPQLWPLPQNPAPAPLPTVPEAIMAGVRAAGWPGTVLPKKSIGGYRVYPVVQIDQQAWMERTTSGHGPELSRSTLAIWEGWAPDLGPMPPRPALSIVGMVSDAPPKTALAALCTLSGTGSGLLVSTGRRGPTTQTLMECDLQEISVAWAPPAGEPRLMLQGRKGPVATARRIVLTRYDEEELFQWALTTGLDVTQTF
;
A
#
# COMPACT_ATOMS: atom_id res chain seq x y z
N MET A 1 -32.67 16.97 59.48
CA MET A 1 -31.22 16.68 59.56
C MET A 1 -30.77 16.27 58.18
N SER A 2 -30.12 17.17 57.45
CA SER A 2 -29.55 16.88 56.14
C SER A 2 -28.05 16.79 56.30
N ALA A 3 -27.47 15.65 55.92
CA ALA A 3 -26.03 15.48 55.80
C ALA A 3 -25.70 15.14 54.34
N PRO A 4 -24.90 15.95 53.62
CA PRO A 4 -24.23 15.53 52.42
C PRO A 4 -22.86 14.93 52.81
N GLY A 5 -22.64 13.64 52.58
CA GLY A 5 -21.28 13.07 52.53
C GLY A 5 -20.79 13.19 51.09
N LEU A 6 -19.90 14.13 50.72
CA LEU A 6 -18.45 14.20 51.00
C LEU A 6 -17.69 12.92 50.64
N PHE A 7 -17.63 12.61 49.35
CA PHE A 7 -16.40 12.18 48.65
C PHE A 7 -16.59 12.48 47.16
N GLU A 8 -16.12 13.64 46.70
CA GLU A 8 -15.86 13.80 45.27
C GLU A 8 -14.76 12.79 44.89
N PRO A 9 -14.90 12.05 43.78
CA PRO A 9 -13.85 11.14 43.35
C PRO A 9 -12.56 11.92 43.09
N LEU A 10 -11.44 11.46 43.67
CA LEU A 10 -10.08 12.00 43.48
C LEU A 10 -9.53 11.79 42.06
N TYR A 11 -10.39 11.58 41.07
CA TYR A 11 -10.05 11.28 39.70
C TYR A 11 -11.13 11.84 38.77
N GLU A 12 -10.75 12.25 37.56
CA GLU A 12 -11.71 12.65 36.55
C GLU A 12 -12.48 11.42 36.03
N PRO A 13 -13.79 11.29 36.30
CA PRO A 13 -14.54 10.10 35.93
C PRO A 13 -14.80 10.02 34.43
N ARG A 14 -14.77 11.16 33.73
CA ARG A 14 -15.00 11.28 32.30
C ARG A 14 -14.11 12.38 31.74
N ALA A 15 -13.37 12.07 30.68
CA ALA A 15 -12.57 13.03 29.95
C ALA A 15 -12.63 12.73 28.45
N ALA A 16 -12.44 13.74 27.62
CA ALA A 16 -12.24 13.59 26.19
C ALA A 16 -11.36 14.74 25.68
N GLU A 17 -10.37 14.41 24.85
CA GLU A 17 -9.42 15.39 24.33
C GLU A 17 -9.67 15.62 22.85
N PHE A 18 -9.79 16.89 22.48
CA PHE A 18 -10.10 17.35 21.14
C PHE A 18 -9.02 18.30 20.63
N SER A 19 -8.85 18.33 19.31
CA SER A 19 -8.11 19.41 18.66
C SER A 19 -8.76 20.78 18.96
N PRO A 20 -8.00 21.89 18.91
CA PRO A 20 -8.55 23.24 19.09
C PRO A 20 -9.70 23.57 18.10
N CYS A 21 -9.68 22.99 16.90
CA CYS A 21 -10.73 23.19 15.89
C CYS A 21 -11.96 22.28 16.08
N GLY A 22 -11.95 21.38 17.07
CA GLY A 22 -13.04 20.45 17.38
C GLY A 22 -13.30 19.34 16.35
N ARG A 23 -12.55 19.31 15.23
CA ARG A 23 -12.71 18.31 14.16
C ARG A 23 -12.16 16.93 14.55
N TYR A 24 -11.12 16.91 15.38
CA TYR A 24 -10.46 15.70 15.83
C TYR A 24 -10.76 15.42 17.30
N ARG A 25 -11.01 14.14 17.64
CA ARG A 25 -11.02 13.65 19.02
C ARG A 25 -9.90 12.62 19.17
N TYR A 26 -8.90 12.96 19.97
CA TYR A 26 -7.73 12.12 20.14
C TYR A 26 -7.95 11.01 21.18
N SER A 27 -8.64 11.31 22.27
CA SER A 27 -8.89 10.35 23.34
C SER A 27 -10.28 10.51 23.97
N LEU A 28 -10.78 9.42 24.58
CA LEU A 28 -11.94 9.43 25.46
C LEU A 28 -11.69 8.49 26.64
N THR A 29 -11.90 8.98 27.86
CA THR A 29 -11.69 8.23 29.10
C THR A 29 -12.99 8.10 29.89
N ARG A 30 -13.21 6.92 30.47
CA ARG A 30 -14.21 6.65 31.50
C ARG A 30 -13.55 5.90 32.65
N ARG A 31 -13.56 6.48 33.85
CA ARG A 31 -12.88 5.93 35.03
C ARG A 31 -13.86 5.70 36.17
N TRP A 32 -13.66 4.63 36.93
CA TRP A 32 -14.47 4.29 38.11
C TRP A 32 -13.65 3.93 39.36
N ALA A 33 -12.33 4.05 39.31
CA ALA A 33 -11.48 4.11 40.49
C ALA A 33 -10.19 4.91 40.22
N ALA A 34 -9.59 5.47 41.28
CA ALA A 34 -8.43 6.36 41.19
C ALA A 34 -7.19 5.65 40.60
N THR A 35 -6.89 4.44 41.07
CA THR A 35 -5.69 3.68 40.71
C THR A 35 -6.03 2.27 40.24
N GLY A 36 -5.25 1.75 39.32
CA GLY A 36 -5.38 0.37 38.83
C GLY A 36 -5.29 0.26 37.30
N PRO A 37 -5.47 -0.96 36.77
CA PRO A 37 -5.29 -1.26 35.36
C PRO A 37 -6.24 -0.49 34.44
N VAL A 38 -5.70 0.08 33.35
CA VAL A 38 -6.49 0.78 32.33
C VAL A 38 -6.67 -0.11 31.09
N CYS A 39 -7.91 -0.28 30.66
CA CYS A 39 -8.21 -0.94 29.40
C CYS A 39 -8.25 0.09 28.27
N VAL A 40 -7.31 -0.01 27.34
CA VAL A 40 -7.28 0.80 26.13
C VAL A 40 -8.01 0.07 25.01
N PHE A 41 -8.87 0.78 24.28
CA PHE A 41 -9.43 0.33 23.01
C PHE A 41 -8.89 1.20 21.87
N THR A 42 -8.27 0.59 20.87
CA THR A 42 -7.86 1.24 19.61
C THR A 42 -8.89 0.92 18.54
N MET A 43 -9.67 1.94 18.15
CA MET A 43 -10.84 1.80 17.27
C MET A 43 -10.62 2.50 15.92
N LEU A 44 -11.62 2.49 15.03
CA LEU A 44 -11.47 3.07 13.69
C LEU A 44 -11.35 4.60 13.73
N ASN A 45 -12.46 5.26 14.09
CA ASN A 45 -12.55 6.71 14.16
C ASN A 45 -13.62 7.13 15.19
N PRO A 46 -13.50 8.33 15.78
CA PRO A 46 -14.50 8.87 16.68
C PRO A 46 -15.87 9.05 16.02
N SER A 47 -16.91 8.57 16.71
CA SER A 47 -18.31 8.96 16.48
C SER A 47 -18.62 10.32 17.13
N THR A 48 -19.89 10.73 17.14
CA THR A 48 -20.37 11.92 17.84
C THR A 48 -20.36 11.82 19.37
N ALA A 49 -19.96 10.70 19.98
CA ALA A 49 -19.91 10.58 21.45
C ALA A 49 -19.06 11.71 22.06
N ASP A 50 -19.72 12.56 22.83
CA ASP A 50 -19.14 13.69 23.55
C ASP A 50 -18.74 13.26 24.99
N ALA A 51 -18.23 14.20 25.78
CA ALA A 51 -17.81 13.93 27.14
C ALA A 51 -18.99 13.53 28.06
N GLU A 52 -20.24 13.79 27.65
CA GLU A 52 -21.43 13.71 28.50
C GLU A 52 -22.31 12.48 28.20
N ILE A 53 -22.38 12.00 26.95
CA ILE A 53 -23.25 10.90 26.54
C ILE A 53 -22.44 9.74 25.93
N ASP A 54 -22.53 8.57 26.57
CA ASP A 54 -21.93 7.34 26.06
C ASP A 54 -22.78 6.71 24.96
N ASP A 55 -22.21 6.56 23.77
CA ASP A 55 -22.84 5.79 22.70
C ASP A 55 -22.88 4.28 23.04
N SER A 56 -23.56 3.50 22.19
CA SER A 56 -23.68 2.05 22.37
C SER A 56 -22.31 1.34 22.39
N THR A 57 -21.32 1.87 21.66
CA THR A 57 -19.97 1.33 21.58
C THR A 57 -19.19 1.59 22.86
N ILE A 58 -19.21 2.80 23.39
CA ILE A 58 -18.53 3.16 24.65
C ILE A 58 -19.11 2.39 25.83
N ARG A 59 -20.46 2.25 25.90
CA ARG A 59 -21.10 1.41 26.93
C ARG A 59 -20.64 -0.05 26.84
N LYS A 60 -20.50 -0.57 25.62
CA LYS A 60 -20.03 -1.93 25.38
C LYS A 60 -18.57 -2.12 25.81
N CYS A 61 -17.67 -1.22 25.40
CA CYS A 61 -16.25 -1.25 25.77
C CYS A 61 -16.07 -1.11 27.30
N THR A 62 -16.86 -0.25 27.95
CA THR A 62 -16.87 -0.11 29.41
C THR A 62 -17.26 -1.41 30.10
N GLY A 63 -18.27 -2.13 29.56
CA GLY A 63 -18.66 -3.45 30.04
C GLY A 63 -17.53 -4.47 29.95
N PHE A 64 -16.80 -4.51 28.83
CA PHE A 64 -15.64 -5.37 28.66
C PHE A 64 -14.51 -5.01 29.63
N ALA A 65 -14.16 -3.72 29.73
CA ALA A 65 -13.12 -3.23 30.63
C ALA A 65 -13.39 -3.58 32.10
N ARG A 66 -14.65 -3.47 32.55
CA ARG A 66 -15.06 -3.93 33.89
C ARG A 66 -14.95 -5.44 34.05
N ALA A 67 -15.40 -6.20 33.06
CA ALA A 67 -15.39 -7.67 33.11
C ALA A 67 -13.97 -8.26 33.18
N ILE A 68 -12.96 -7.54 32.69
CA ILE A 68 -11.54 -7.93 32.75
C ILE A 68 -10.79 -7.31 33.94
N GLY A 69 -11.50 -6.66 34.87
CA GLY A 69 -10.93 -6.14 36.12
C GLY A 69 -10.18 -4.81 36.00
N CYS A 70 -10.36 -4.07 34.90
CA CYS A 70 -9.79 -2.72 34.78
C CYS A 70 -10.61 -1.70 35.58
N VAL A 71 -9.98 -0.56 35.89
CA VAL A 71 -10.59 0.56 36.63
C VAL A 71 -10.97 1.74 35.74
N ALA A 72 -10.52 1.70 34.48
CA ALA A 72 -10.85 2.69 33.47
C ALA A 72 -10.89 2.09 32.07
N LEU A 73 -11.73 2.68 31.22
CA LEU A 73 -11.68 2.59 29.77
C LEU A 73 -10.98 3.84 29.23
N HIS A 74 -10.04 3.64 28.31
CA HIS A 74 -9.45 4.70 27.51
C HIS A 74 -9.58 4.34 26.03
N VAL A 75 -10.04 5.25 25.19
CA VAL A 75 -10.32 4.99 23.77
C VAL A 75 -9.51 5.93 22.91
N VAL A 76 -8.73 5.34 22.01
CA VAL A 76 -8.00 6.02 20.92
C VAL A 76 -8.41 5.43 19.59
N ASN A 77 -8.05 6.08 18.48
CA ASN A 77 -8.52 5.69 17.16
C ASN A 77 -7.39 5.72 16.13
N LEU A 78 -7.47 4.85 15.12
CA LEU A 78 -6.55 4.88 13.97
C LEU A 78 -6.59 6.23 13.26
N TYR A 79 -7.76 6.86 13.23
CA TYR A 79 -8.05 8.16 12.64
C TYR A 79 -8.74 9.05 13.67
N ALA A 80 -8.24 10.25 13.96
CA ALA A 80 -8.86 11.12 14.97
C ALA A 80 -10.05 11.92 14.44
N TYR A 81 -10.25 11.99 13.11
CA TYR A 81 -11.33 12.78 12.53
C TYR A 81 -12.70 12.26 12.94
N ARG A 82 -13.54 13.15 13.46
CA ARG A 82 -14.87 12.81 13.98
C ARG A 82 -15.85 12.62 12.83
N SER A 83 -16.38 11.41 12.69
CA SER A 83 -17.41 11.08 11.71
C SER A 83 -18.25 9.90 12.19
N THR A 84 -19.57 10.00 12.06
CA THR A 84 -20.48 8.86 12.28
C THR A 84 -20.55 7.91 11.08
N ASP A 85 -19.99 8.32 9.94
CA ASP A 85 -20.00 7.60 8.68
C ASP A 85 -18.55 7.32 8.21
N PRO A 86 -18.13 6.05 8.12
CA PRO A 86 -16.82 5.69 7.59
C PRO A 86 -16.57 6.17 6.16
N GLU A 87 -17.59 6.35 5.32
CA GLU A 87 -17.38 6.88 3.97
C GLU A 87 -16.96 8.35 4.00
N ARG A 88 -17.51 9.13 4.94
CA ARG A 88 -17.13 10.53 5.14
C ARG A 88 -15.72 10.67 5.72
N LEU A 89 -15.23 9.67 6.45
CA LEU A 89 -13.85 9.64 6.92
C LEU A 89 -12.87 9.76 5.74
N TRP A 90 -13.16 9.09 4.62
CA TRP A 90 -12.29 9.11 3.44
C TRP A 90 -12.37 10.38 2.61
N ARG A 91 -13.33 11.27 2.91
CA ARG A 91 -13.47 12.58 2.26
C ARG A 91 -12.78 13.69 3.05
N ALA A 92 -12.30 13.42 4.26
CA ALA A 92 -11.54 14.39 5.03
C ALA A 92 -10.14 14.54 4.44
N ASP A 93 -9.64 15.78 4.32
CA ASP A 93 -8.31 16.08 3.78
C ASP A 93 -7.20 15.42 4.60
N ASP A 94 -7.34 15.49 5.93
CA ASP A 94 -6.50 14.78 6.89
C ASP A 94 -7.40 14.01 7.87
N PRO A 95 -7.69 12.72 7.64
CA PRO A 95 -8.49 11.90 8.55
C PRO A 95 -7.69 11.46 9.79
N ILE A 96 -6.36 11.44 9.72
CA ILE A 96 -5.50 10.98 10.81
C ILE A 96 -5.51 12.02 11.92
N GLY A 97 -5.29 13.29 11.57
CA GLY A 97 -5.19 14.41 12.48
C GLY A 97 -3.77 14.59 13.02
N PRO A 98 -3.35 15.83 13.28
CA PRO A 98 -1.94 16.18 13.48
C PRO A 98 -1.30 15.50 14.71
N ASP A 99 -2.01 15.42 15.83
CA ASP A 99 -1.45 14.89 17.08
C ASP A 99 -1.77 13.41 17.33
N ASN A 100 -2.50 12.75 16.42
CA ASN A 100 -3.11 11.43 16.69
C ASN A 100 -2.08 10.35 17.05
N GLU A 101 -0.91 10.38 16.41
CA GLU A 101 0.17 9.43 16.69
C GLU A 101 0.65 9.53 18.14
N SER A 102 0.81 10.75 18.66
CA SER A 102 1.26 10.96 20.05
C SER A 102 0.27 10.39 21.06
N TYR A 103 -1.03 10.46 20.77
CA TYR A 103 -2.09 9.94 21.63
C TYR A 103 -2.18 8.41 21.59
N LEU A 104 -1.97 7.79 20.44
CA LEU A 104 -1.87 6.33 20.30
C LEU A 104 -0.72 5.79 21.16
N LEU A 105 0.46 6.40 21.08
CA LEU A 105 1.64 5.99 21.86
C LEU A 105 1.43 6.19 23.37
N LYS A 106 0.90 7.35 23.78
CA LYS A 106 0.57 7.64 25.18
C LYS A 106 -0.44 6.65 25.74
N ALA A 107 -1.44 6.25 24.96
CA ALA A 107 -2.43 5.26 25.39
C ALA A 107 -1.80 3.89 25.60
N ALA A 108 -0.95 3.41 24.68
CA ALA A 108 -0.23 2.16 24.89
C ALA A 108 0.67 2.21 26.13
N GLN A 109 1.39 3.31 26.32
CA GLN A 109 2.21 3.53 27.50
C GLN A 109 1.37 3.48 28.79
N LEU A 110 0.21 4.15 28.81
CA LEU A 110 -0.73 4.15 29.94
C LEU A 110 -1.22 2.73 30.27
N ALA A 111 -1.63 1.95 29.27
CA ALA A 111 -2.05 0.57 29.49
C ALA A 111 -0.91 -0.28 30.05
N ARG A 112 0.31 -0.17 29.51
CA ARG A 112 1.48 -0.87 30.01
C ARG A 112 1.79 -0.52 31.46
N ASP A 113 1.90 0.76 31.77
CA ASP A 113 2.38 1.26 33.07
C ASP A 113 1.37 0.99 34.19
N THR A 114 0.09 0.87 33.86
CA THR A 114 -0.96 0.51 34.83
C THR A 114 -1.18 -1.00 34.98
N GLY A 115 -0.44 -1.85 34.22
CA GLY A 115 -0.69 -3.29 34.16
C GLY A 115 -2.03 -3.64 33.50
N GLY A 116 -2.51 -2.74 32.63
CA GLY A 116 -3.75 -2.84 31.87
C GLY A 116 -3.63 -3.65 30.59
N ARG A 117 -4.53 -3.37 29.64
CA ARG A 117 -4.67 -4.12 28.38
C ARG A 117 -4.87 -3.17 27.22
N LEU A 118 -4.34 -3.53 26.05
CA LEU A 118 -4.54 -2.78 24.81
C LEU A 118 -5.30 -3.66 23.83
N ILE A 119 -6.57 -3.33 23.62
CA ILE A 119 -7.49 -4.05 22.75
C ILE A 119 -7.64 -3.31 21.43
N VAL A 120 -7.35 -3.97 20.32
CA VAL A 120 -7.60 -3.48 18.96
C VAL A 120 -9.00 -3.90 18.49
N ALA A 121 -9.73 -2.97 17.85
CA ALA A 121 -11.14 -3.19 17.49
C ALA A 121 -11.68 -2.26 16.38
N TRP A 122 -10.88 -1.96 15.35
CA TRP A 122 -11.22 -1.02 14.27
C TRP A 122 -12.10 -1.59 13.15
N GLY A 123 -12.45 -2.88 13.18
CA GLY A 123 -13.32 -3.49 12.16
C GLY A 123 -12.66 -3.56 10.77
N THR A 124 -13.49 -3.67 9.72
CA THR A 124 -13.03 -3.98 8.35
C THR A 124 -12.73 -2.78 7.48
N ASN A 125 -13.00 -1.57 7.95
CA ASN A 125 -12.90 -0.36 7.12
C ASN A 125 -11.53 0.31 7.19
N ALA A 126 -10.62 -0.13 8.07
CA ALA A 126 -9.31 0.49 8.18
C ALA A 126 -8.43 0.20 6.95
N ARG A 127 -7.76 1.23 6.42
CA ARG A 127 -6.71 1.06 5.39
C ARG A 127 -5.53 0.27 5.94
N LEU A 128 -5.03 -0.69 5.17
CA LEU A 128 -3.99 -1.63 5.60
C LEU A 128 -2.69 -0.90 5.97
N GLU A 129 -2.32 0.13 5.22
CA GLU A 129 -1.09 0.91 5.44
C GLU A 129 -1.11 1.58 6.82
N ARG A 130 -2.25 2.17 7.20
CA ARG A 130 -2.42 2.80 8.52
C ARG A 130 -2.42 1.75 9.64
N VAL A 131 -3.05 0.59 9.40
CA VAL A 131 -3.02 -0.52 10.37
C VAL A 131 -1.58 -0.96 10.61
N MET A 132 -0.81 -1.21 9.56
CA MET A 132 0.58 -1.65 9.69
C MET A 132 1.44 -0.65 10.48
N GLN A 133 1.36 0.64 10.12
CA GLN A 133 2.09 1.72 10.80
C GLN A 133 1.78 1.78 12.30
N VAL A 134 0.49 1.83 12.66
CA VAL A 134 0.09 1.95 14.07
C VAL A 134 0.48 0.70 14.84
N VAL A 135 0.26 -0.48 14.24
CA VAL A 135 0.52 -1.76 14.90
C VAL A 135 1.99 -1.97 15.18
N GLU A 136 2.88 -1.60 14.25
CA GLU A 136 4.32 -1.64 14.45
C GLU A 136 4.72 -0.86 15.71
N HIS A 137 4.23 0.38 15.84
CA HIS A 137 4.54 1.22 16.99
C HIS A 137 3.92 0.72 18.31
N LEU A 138 2.64 0.31 18.30
CA LEU A 138 1.98 -0.16 19.53
C LEU A 138 2.54 -1.50 20.01
N ALA A 139 2.85 -2.42 19.09
CA ALA A 139 3.39 -3.74 19.43
C ALA A 139 4.82 -3.66 20.00
N ALA A 140 5.58 -2.62 19.66
CA ALA A 140 6.87 -2.33 20.29
C ALA A 140 6.75 -1.90 21.77
N ILE A 141 5.57 -1.43 22.19
CA ILE A 141 5.32 -0.98 23.56
C ILE A 141 4.76 -2.11 24.41
N MET A 142 3.74 -2.82 23.91
CA MET A 142 3.07 -3.91 24.64
C MET A 142 2.31 -4.88 23.70
N PRO A 143 1.99 -6.10 24.15
CA PRO A 143 1.16 -7.02 23.38
C PRO A 143 -0.22 -6.45 23.04
N LEU A 144 -0.63 -6.63 21.79
CA LEU A 144 -1.96 -6.22 21.32
C LEU A 144 -2.94 -7.39 21.46
N GLU A 145 -4.13 -7.10 21.95
CA GLU A 145 -5.20 -8.08 22.12
C GLU A 145 -6.40 -7.72 21.24
N CYS A 146 -7.23 -8.69 20.88
CA CYS A 146 -8.52 -8.44 20.25
C CYS A 146 -9.59 -9.27 20.95
N LEU A 147 -10.85 -8.87 20.86
CA LEU A 147 -11.95 -9.69 21.40
C LEU A 147 -12.36 -10.81 20.43
N ARG A 148 -12.22 -10.56 19.13
CA ARG A 148 -12.53 -11.49 18.04
C ARG A 148 -11.91 -10.99 16.73
N LEU A 149 -11.63 -11.92 15.82
CA LEU A 149 -11.29 -11.62 14.43
C LEU A 149 -12.50 -11.82 13.53
N THR A 150 -12.67 -10.91 12.57
CA THR A 150 -13.58 -11.12 11.43
C THR A 150 -13.08 -12.25 10.52
N LYS A 151 -13.92 -12.70 9.57
CA LYS A 151 -13.53 -13.70 8.56
C LYS A 151 -12.26 -13.34 7.78
N HIS A 152 -11.99 -12.04 7.62
CA HIS A 152 -10.84 -11.51 6.89
C HIS A 152 -9.65 -11.15 7.79
N GLY A 153 -9.65 -11.55 9.07
CA GLY A 153 -8.52 -11.36 9.98
C GLY A 153 -8.42 -9.97 10.62
N ALA A 154 -9.32 -9.04 10.30
CA ALA A 154 -9.38 -7.74 10.99
C ALA A 154 -10.00 -7.88 12.39
N PRO A 155 -9.55 -7.12 13.40
CA PRO A 155 -10.14 -7.13 14.74
C PRO A 155 -11.57 -6.58 14.71
N GLU A 156 -12.53 -7.39 15.15
CA GLU A 156 -13.96 -7.08 15.02
C GLU A 156 -14.39 -5.95 15.97
N HIS A 157 -15.29 -5.09 15.48
CA HIS A 157 -15.79 -3.96 16.25
C HIS A 157 -16.60 -4.43 17.48
N PRO A 158 -16.44 -3.82 18.68
CA PRO A 158 -16.96 -4.40 19.93
C PRO A 158 -18.49 -4.44 20.01
N LEU A 159 -19.17 -3.53 19.31
CA LEU A 159 -20.63 -3.35 19.37
C LEU A 159 -21.41 -4.66 19.15
N PHE A 160 -20.96 -5.47 18.19
CA PHE A 160 -21.66 -6.69 17.76
C PHE A 160 -21.23 -7.95 18.53
N LEU A 161 -20.26 -7.84 19.44
CA LEU A 161 -19.71 -8.99 20.16
C LEU A 161 -20.55 -9.36 21.40
N PRO A 162 -20.65 -10.64 21.77
CA PRO A 162 -21.24 -11.04 23.05
C PRO A 162 -20.51 -10.41 24.25
N LYS A 163 -21.22 -10.11 25.35
CA LYS A 163 -20.59 -9.59 26.59
C LYS A 163 -19.63 -10.61 27.22
N SER A 164 -19.76 -11.89 26.88
CA SER A 164 -18.88 -12.97 27.33
C SER A 164 -17.56 -13.05 26.55
N SER A 165 -17.38 -12.29 25.47
CA SER A 165 -16.09 -12.26 24.76
C SER A 165 -14.95 -11.89 25.71
N ARG A 166 -13.82 -12.54 25.53
CA ARG A 166 -12.60 -12.32 26.31
C ARG A 166 -11.48 -11.86 25.37
N PRO A 167 -10.59 -10.96 25.82
CA PRO A 167 -9.43 -10.61 25.02
C PRO A 167 -8.56 -11.85 24.81
N GLN A 168 -8.07 -11.99 23.58
CA GLN A 168 -7.07 -12.95 23.19
C GLN A 168 -5.92 -12.18 22.52
N LEU A 169 -4.72 -12.74 22.54
CA LEU A 169 -3.59 -12.16 21.82
C LEU A 169 -4.00 -11.97 20.36
N TRP A 170 -3.87 -10.75 19.86
CA TRP A 170 -4.12 -10.49 18.45
C TRP A 170 -2.88 -10.98 17.68
N PRO A 171 -3.02 -11.93 16.74
CA PRO A 171 -1.91 -12.26 15.88
C PRO A 171 -1.57 -11.00 15.11
N LEU A 172 -0.39 -10.43 15.35
CA LEU A 172 0.10 -9.32 14.55
C LEU A 172 -0.11 -9.68 13.09
N PRO A 173 -0.63 -8.76 12.25
CA PRO A 173 -0.79 -8.99 10.84
C PRO A 173 0.61 -9.36 10.37
N GLN A 174 0.81 -10.65 10.12
CA GLN A 174 2.04 -11.10 9.53
C GLN A 174 2.09 -10.32 8.22
N ASN A 175 3.18 -9.60 7.99
CA ASN A 175 3.48 -9.16 6.63
C ASN A 175 3.35 -10.45 5.83
N PRO A 176 2.32 -10.63 4.99
CA PRO A 176 2.22 -11.87 4.24
C PRO A 176 3.56 -11.99 3.57
N ALA A 177 4.29 -13.10 3.80
CA ALA A 177 5.52 -13.35 3.07
C ALA A 177 5.20 -13.00 1.62
N PRO A 178 5.93 -12.07 0.99
CA PRO A 178 5.52 -11.50 -0.29
C PRO A 178 5.18 -12.68 -1.17
N ALA A 179 3.94 -12.71 -1.67
CA ALA A 179 3.50 -13.79 -2.55
C ALA A 179 4.62 -14.01 -3.56
N PRO A 180 5.06 -15.26 -3.82
CA PRO A 180 6.21 -15.51 -4.66
C PRO A 180 6.10 -14.64 -5.90
N LEU A 181 7.15 -13.85 -6.16
CA LEU A 181 7.10 -12.84 -7.21
C LEU A 181 6.58 -13.51 -8.48
N PRO A 182 5.56 -12.93 -9.14
CA PRO A 182 5.06 -13.51 -10.37
C PRO A 182 6.25 -13.76 -11.29
N THR A 183 6.41 -14.99 -11.78
CA THR A 183 7.56 -15.34 -12.61
C THR A 183 7.31 -14.95 -14.06
N VAL A 184 8.38 -14.69 -14.81
CA VAL A 184 8.29 -14.55 -16.26
C VAL A 184 8.33 -15.95 -16.87
N PRO A 185 7.36 -16.35 -17.71
CA PRO A 185 7.42 -17.65 -18.37
C PRO A 185 8.65 -17.76 -19.29
N GLU A 186 9.31 -18.92 -19.33
CA GLU A 186 10.51 -19.15 -20.15
C GLU A 186 10.28 -18.80 -21.63
N ALA A 187 9.10 -19.10 -22.17
CA ALA A 187 8.76 -18.76 -23.55
C ALA A 187 8.83 -17.25 -23.83
N ILE A 188 8.51 -16.41 -22.84
CA ILE A 188 8.60 -14.94 -22.96
C ILE A 188 10.05 -14.50 -22.95
N MET A 189 10.84 -14.99 -21.99
CA MET A 189 12.28 -14.69 -21.93
C MET A 189 13.00 -15.15 -23.20
N ALA A 190 12.69 -16.36 -23.68
CA ALA A 190 13.16 -16.91 -24.93
C ALA A 190 12.78 -16.06 -26.15
N GLY A 191 11.55 -15.54 -26.20
CA GLY A 191 11.10 -14.61 -27.24
C GLY A 191 11.90 -13.31 -27.26
N VAL A 192 12.18 -12.74 -26.08
CA VAL A 192 13.00 -11.52 -25.94
C VAL A 192 14.44 -11.77 -26.37
N ARG A 193 15.04 -12.91 -25.96
CA ARG A 193 16.38 -13.33 -26.40
C ARG A 193 16.43 -13.52 -27.91
N ALA A 194 15.44 -14.18 -28.51
CA ALA A 194 15.34 -14.35 -29.96
C ALA A 194 15.20 -13.01 -30.71
N ALA A 195 14.54 -12.02 -30.12
CA ALA A 195 14.46 -10.67 -30.64
C ALA A 195 15.74 -9.83 -30.42
N GLY A 196 16.70 -10.34 -29.64
CA GLY A 196 17.96 -9.65 -29.34
C GLY A 196 17.77 -8.34 -28.57
N TRP A 197 16.72 -8.24 -27.74
CA TRP A 197 16.50 -7.04 -26.93
C TRP A 197 17.40 -7.07 -25.68
N PRO A 198 18.09 -5.96 -25.37
CA PRO A 198 18.90 -5.87 -24.16
C PRO A 198 18.02 -5.75 -22.91
N GLY A 199 18.55 -6.20 -21.78
CA GLY A 199 17.98 -5.96 -20.46
C GLY A 199 17.19 -7.13 -19.88
N THR A 200 16.39 -6.82 -18.87
CA THR A 200 15.71 -7.81 -18.03
C THR A 200 14.22 -7.77 -18.28
N VAL A 201 13.61 -8.92 -18.53
CA VAL A 201 12.15 -9.05 -18.65
C VAL A 201 11.56 -9.06 -17.25
N LEU A 202 10.62 -8.17 -16.97
CA LEU A 202 9.92 -8.14 -15.70
C LEU A 202 8.59 -8.90 -15.78
N PRO A 203 8.05 -9.34 -14.63
CA PRO A 203 6.74 -9.98 -14.56
C PRO A 203 5.64 -9.09 -15.13
N LYS A 204 4.55 -9.70 -15.60
CA LYS A 204 3.44 -8.99 -16.25
C LYS A 204 2.88 -7.86 -15.36
N LYS A 205 2.95 -6.61 -15.84
CA LYS A 205 2.47 -5.38 -15.19
C LYS A 205 1.30 -4.77 -15.95
N SER A 206 0.56 -3.89 -15.28
CA SER A 206 -0.44 -3.03 -15.91
C SER A 206 0.23 -1.70 -16.29
N ILE A 207 0.44 -1.47 -17.58
CA ILE A 207 1.02 -0.22 -18.10
C ILE A 207 0.05 0.36 -19.12
N GLY A 208 -0.37 1.61 -18.93
CA GLY A 208 -1.39 2.26 -19.77
C GLY A 208 -2.72 1.50 -19.82
N GLY A 209 -3.05 0.72 -18.78
CA GLY A 209 -4.24 -0.14 -18.72
C GLY A 209 -4.09 -1.51 -19.41
N TYR A 210 -2.93 -1.80 -20.01
CA TYR A 210 -2.66 -3.07 -20.67
C TYR A 210 -1.76 -3.97 -19.84
N ARG A 211 -2.03 -5.28 -19.88
CA ARG A 211 -1.20 -6.29 -19.22
C ARG A 211 -0.08 -6.76 -20.13
N VAL A 212 1.14 -6.29 -19.86
CA VAL A 212 2.34 -6.56 -20.67
C VAL A 212 3.52 -6.94 -19.79
N TYR A 213 4.53 -7.60 -20.35
CA TYR A 213 5.83 -7.79 -19.69
C TYR A 213 6.77 -6.66 -20.15
N PRO A 214 7.14 -5.71 -19.28
CA PRO A 214 8.11 -4.70 -19.67
C PRO A 214 9.51 -5.32 -19.71
N VAL A 215 10.28 -4.95 -20.73
CA VAL A 215 11.71 -5.22 -20.80
C VAL A 215 12.43 -3.94 -20.43
N VAL A 216 13.33 -4.02 -19.47
CA VAL A 216 13.94 -2.85 -18.85
C VAL A 216 15.45 -2.95 -18.87
N GLN A 217 16.10 -1.81 -19.06
CA GLN A 217 17.53 -1.67 -18.91
C GLN A 217 17.82 -0.94 -17.60
N ILE A 218 18.77 -1.46 -16.83
CA ILE A 218 19.13 -0.92 -15.52
C ILE A 218 20.41 -0.10 -15.67
N ASP A 219 20.36 1.18 -15.29
CA ASP A 219 21.55 2.01 -15.15
C ASP A 219 22.08 1.82 -13.73
N GLN A 220 23.06 0.92 -13.59
CA GLN A 220 23.65 0.56 -12.29
C GLN A 220 24.25 1.78 -11.57
N GLN A 221 24.83 2.72 -12.31
CA GLN A 221 25.42 3.91 -11.72
C GLN A 221 24.33 4.82 -11.16
N ALA A 222 23.31 5.13 -11.96
CA ALA A 222 22.18 5.94 -11.50
C ALA A 222 21.42 5.27 -10.35
N TRP A 223 21.26 3.94 -10.39
CA TRP A 223 20.67 3.17 -9.30
C TRP A 223 21.45 3.37 -7.99
N MET A 224 22.77 3.12 -8.00
CA MET A 224 23.61 3.27 -6.82
C MET A 224 23.64 4.71 -6.29
N GLU A 225 23.84 5.69 -7.19
CA GLU A 225 23.83 7.12 -6.84
C GLU A 225 22.54 7.50 -6.10
N ARG A 226 21.40 7.01 -6.60
CA ARG A 226 20.08 7.28 -6.03
C ARG A 226 19.85 6.58 -4.70
N THR A 227 20.17 5.29 -4.59
CA THR A 227 19.96 4.55 -3.34
C THR A 227 20.87 5.05 -2.23
N THR A 228 22.13 5.39 -2.54
CA THR A 228 23.08 5.93 -1.56
C THR A 228 22.73 7.35 -1.12
N SER A 229 22.22 8.18 -2.03
CA SER A 229 21.82 9.56 -1.71
C SER A 229 20.42 9.67 -1.09
N GLY A 230 19.72 8.55 -0.87
CA GLY A 230 18.35 8.54 -0.36
C GLY A 230 17.29 9.03 -1.37
N HIS A 231 17.66 9.20 -2.64
CA HIS A 231 16.75 9.59 -3.71
C HIS A 231 16.01 8.37 -4.28
N GLY A 232 15.04 7.88 -3.51
CA GLY A 232 14.16 6.78 -3.91
C GLY A 232 13.27 7.11 -5.12
N PRO A 233 12.33 6.22 -5.47
CA PRO A 233 11.40 6.42 -6.57
C PRO A 233 10.54 7.68 -6.39
N GLU A 234 10.33 8.44 -7.47
CA GLU A 234 9.47 9.63 -7.48
C GLU A 234 8.18 9.36 -8.27
N LEU A 235 7.02 9.43 -7.61
CA LEU A 235 5.70 9.14 -8.18
C LEU A 235 4.81 10.39 -8.31
N SER A 236 5.30 11.57 -7.93
CA SER A 236 4.63 12.84 -8.15
C SER A 236 4.75 13.24 -9.62
N ARG A 237 3.64 13.14 -10.37
CA ARG A 237 3.58 13.58 -11.78
C ARG A 237 3.99 15.05 -11.97
N SER A 238 3.70 15.91 -11.00
CA SER A 238 4.09 17.33 -11.04
C SER A 238 5.62 17.48 -10.92
N THR A 239 6.25 16.71 -10.04
CA THR A 239 7.72 16.69 -9.91
C THR A 239 8.36 16.14 -11.18
N LEU A 240 7.85 15.04 -11.71
CA LEU A 240 8.37 14.44 -12.93
C LEU A 240 8.18 15.33 -14.16
N ALA A 241 7.10 16.12 -14.21
CA ALA A 241 6.91 17.12 -15.27
C ALA A 241 8.00 18.19 -15.25
N ILE A 242 8.44 18.62 -14.07
CA ILE A 242 9.56 19.54 -13.91
C ILE A 242 10.87 18.86 -14.34
N TRP A 243 11.08 17.59 -13.97
CA TRP A 243 12.30 16.85 -14.33
C TRP A 243 12.45 16.63 -15.83
N GLU A 244 11.39 16.19 -16.52
CA GLU A 244 11.43 15.95 -17.97
C GLU A 244 11.49 17.25 -18.78
N GLY A 245 11.09 18.38 -18.18
CA GLY A 245 11.24 19.72 -18.75
C GLY A 245 12.52 20.46 -18.33
N TRP A 246 13.43 19.81 -17.60
CA TRP A 246 14.56 20.49 -16.97
C TRP A 246 15.59 20.98 -18.01
N ALA A 247 15.99 22.25 -17.89
CA ALA A 247 17.04 22.83 -18.69
C ALA A 247 18.35 22.96 -17.86
N PRO A 248 19.54 22.75 -18.45
CA PRO A 248 20.81 22.71 -17.70
C PRO A 248 21.14 24.00 -16.92
N ASP A 249 20.55 25.14 -17.28
CA ASP A 249 20.71 26.43 -16.63
C ASP A 249 19.88 26.59 -15.34
N LEU A 250 18.95 25.65 -15.05
CA LEU A 250 18.10 25.67 -13.85
C LEU A 250 18.79 25.10 -12.60
N GLY A 251 20.03 24.64 -12.70
CA GLY A 251 20.81 24.09 -11.59
C GLY A 251 21.19 22.62 -11.78
N PRO A 252 21.51 21.89 -10.69
CA PRO A 252 21.88 20.48 -10.76
C PRO A 252 20.80 19.65 -11.47
N MET A 253 21.22 18.79 -12.40
CA MET A 253 20.29 17.96 -13.16
C MET A 253 19.46 17.06 -12.23
N PRO A 254 18.16 16.85 -12.54
CA PRO A 254 17.35 15.91 -11.81
C PRO A 254 17.96 14.50 -11.88
N PRO A 255 17.65 13.62 -10.90
CA PRO A 255 18.15 12.26 -10.89
C PRO A 255 17.82 11.55 -12.20
N ARG A 256 18.82 10.86 -12.78
CA ARG A 256 18.62 10.00 -13.95
C ARG A 256 17.67 8.84 -13.62
N PRO A 257 17.02 8.24 -14.62
CA PRO A 257 16.34 6.96 -14.44
C PRO A 257 17.32 5.89 -14.01
N ALA A 258 17.06 5.25 -12.86
CA ALA A 258 17.78 4.04 -12.46
C ALA A 258 17.43 2.84 -13.38
N LEU A 259 16.28 2.92 -14.04
CA LEU A 259 15.74 1.91 -14.93
C LEU A 259 15.02 2.61 -16.09
N SER A 260 15.26 2.16 -17.32
CA SER A 260 14.61 2.65 -18.54
C SER A 260 13.88 1.53 -19.27
N ILE A 261 12.73 1.84 -19.85
CA ILE A 261 11.94 0.86 -20.62
C ILE A 261 12.58 0.70 -22.01
N VAL A 262 12.90 -0.55 -22.38
CA VAL A 262 13.40 -0.93 -23.72
C VAL A 262 12.22 -1.24 -24.65
N GLY A 263 11.19 -1.87 -24.11
CA GLY A 263 10.01 -2.24 -24.84
C GLY A 263 9.02 -3.07 -24.03
N MET A 264 7.97 -3.50 -24.71
CA MET A 264 6.87 -4.25 -24.12
C MET A 264 6.68 -5.57 -24.86
N VAL A 265 6.44 -6.62 -24.09
CA VAL A 265 6.10 -7.95 -24.62
C VAL A 265 4.66 -8.30 -24.30
N SER A 266 3.95 -8.86 -25.27
CA SER A 266 2.62 -9.42 -25.08
C SER A 266 2.57 -10.86 -25.56
N ASP A 267 1.92 -11.71 -24.78
CA ASP A 267 1.55 -13.10 -25.11
C ASP A 267 0.04 -13.27 -25.30
N ALA A 268 -0.69 -12.15 -25.41
CA ALA A 268 -2.12 -12.14 -25.62
C ALA A 268 -2.47 -12.57 -27.06
N PRO A 269 -3.74 -12.92 -27.34
CA PRO A 269 -4.20 -13.13 -28.70
C PRO A 269 -3.85 -11.94 -29.61
N PRO A 270 -3.50 -12.16 -30.90
CA PRO A 270 -2.92 -11.13 -31.77
C PRO A 270 -3.65 -9.77 -31.76
N LYS A 271 -4.98 -9.77 -31.86
CA LYS A 271 -5.78 -8.54 -31.82
C LYS A 271 -5.57 -7.72 -30.54
N THR A 272 -5.53 -8.39 -29.39
CA THR A 272 -5.33 -7.75 -28.08
C THR A 272 -3.89 -7.29 -27.91
N ALA A 273 -2.93 -8.11 -28.36
CA ALA A 273 -1.51 -7.77 -28.32
C ALA A 273 -1.19 -6.55 -29.20
N LEU A 274 -1.70 -6.50 -30.43
CA LEU A 274 -1.55 -5.36 -31.34
C LEU A 274 -2.11 -4.08 -30.71
N ALA A 275 -3.34 -4.13 -30.17
CA ALA A 275 -3.92 -2.96 -29.50
C ALA A 275 -3.05 -2.42 -28.37
N ALA A 276 -2.50 -3.31 -27.52
CA ALA A 276 -1.61 -2.93 -26.43
C ALA A 276 -0.28 -2.33 -26.95
N LEU A 277 0.40 -3.04 -27.86
CA LEU A 277 1.74 -2.67 -28.33
C LEU A 277 1.72 -1.42 -29.24
N CYS A 278 0.65 -1.20 -30.00
CA CYS A 278 0.44 0.05 -30.74
C CYS A 278 0.19 1.23 -29.79
N THR A 279 -0.59 1.03 -28.72
CA THR A 279 -0.87 2.11 -27.75
C THR A 279 0.38 2.49 -26.95
N LEU A 280 1.19 1.49 -26.59
CA LEU A 280 2.45 1.68 -25.86
C LEU A 280 3.64 1.98 -26.78
N SER A 281 3.39 2.23 -28.06
CA SER A 281 4.44 2.38 -29.07
C SER A 281 5.40 3.56 -28.84
N GLY A 282 4.98 4.55 -28.05
CA GLY A 282 5.80 5.69 -27.66
C GLY A 282 6.76 5.44 -26.50
N THR A 283 6.66 4.32 -25.78
CA THR A 283 7.55 4.02 -24.65
C THR A 283 8.73 3.12 -25.03
N GLY A 284 8.62 2.38 -26.14
CA GLY A 284 9.69 1.50 -26.60
C GLY A 284 9.26 0.57 -27.73
N SER A 285 10.05 -0.49 -27.90
CA SER A 285 9.83 -1.53 -28.90
C SER A 285 8.61 -2.40 -28.55
N GLY A 286 7.94 -3.00 -29.54
CA GLY A 286 6.84 -3.96 -29.31
C GLY A 286 7.23 -5.38 -29.74
N LEU A 287 6.91 -6.38 -28.90
CA LEU A 287 7.13 -7.79 -29.20
C LEU A 287 5.89 -8.63 -28.88
N LEU A 288 5.34 -9.30 -29.90
CA LEU A 288 4.36 -10.37 -29.73
C LEU A 288 5.09 -11.71 -29.60
N VAL A 289 4.88 -12.43 -28.50
CA VAL A 289 5.37 -13.80 -28.32
C VAL A 289 4.22 -14.77 -28.46
N SER A 290 4.21 -15.55 -29.55
CA SER A 290 3.29 -16.66 -29.74
C SER A 290 3.85 -17.91 -29.07
N THR A 291 3.09 -18.52 -28.16
CA THR A 291 3.49 -19.73 -27.40
C THR A 291 2.75 -21.00 -27.84
N GLY A 292 1.91 -20.89 -28.86
CA GLY A 292 1.10 -22.00 -29.35
C GLY A 292 1.93 -23.06 -30.07
N ARG A 293 1.39 -24.28 -30.17
CA ARG A 293 1.98 -25.37 -30.99
C ARG A 293 2.08 -25.00 -32.48
N ARG A 294 1.21 -24.12 -32.95
CA ARG A 294 1.26 -23.54 -34.29
C ARG A 294 1.83 -22.13 -34.19
N GLY A 295 2.67 -21.78 -35.16
CA GLY A 295 3.22 -20.43 -35.28
C GLY A 295 2.14 -19.37 -35.57
N PRO A 296 2.51 -18.09 -35.52
CA PRO A 296 1.64 -16.99 -35.93
C PRO A 296 1.17 -17.18 -37.39
N THR A 297 -0.05 -16.73 -37.69
CA THR A 297 -0.59 -16.81 -39.06
C THR A 297 0.06 -15.75 -39.95
N THR A 298 0.01 -15.94 -41.28
CA THR A 298 0.45 -14.93 -42.24
C THR A 298 -0.24 -13.58 -42.02
N GLN A 299 -1.53 -13.58 -41.72
CA GLN A 299 -2.27 -12.37 -41.38
C GLN A 299 -1.69 -11.67 -40.13
N THR A 300 -1.39 -12.44 -39.07
CA THR A 300 -0.78 -11.88 -37.85
C THR A 300 0.58 -11.24 -38.16
N LEU A 301 1.40 -11.90 -38.98
CA LEU A 301 2.70 -11.37 -39.39
C LEU A 301 2.54 -10.07 -40.18
N MET A 302 1.62 -10.01 -41.15
CA MET A 302 1.36 -8.80 -41.94
C MET A 302 0.84 -7.64 -41.08
N GLU A 303 -0.06 -7.91 -40.14
CA GLU A 303 -0.58 -6.88 -39.22
C GLU A 303 0.52 -6.35 -38.28
N CYS A 304 1.39 -7.23 -37.77
CA CYS A 304 2.52 -6.80 -36.94
C CYS A 304 3.56 -6.02 -37.74
N ASP A 305 3.86 -6.44 -38.97
CA ASP A 305 4.81 -5.77 -39.87
C ASP A 305 4.36 -4.34 -40.18
N LEU A 306 3.08 -4.17 -40.50
CA LEU A 306 2.47 -2.85 -40.73
C LEU A 306 2.61 -1.91 -39.52
N GLN A 307 2.64 -2.45 -38.31
CA GLN A 307 2.75 -1.70 -37.05
C GLN A 307 4.19 -1.68 -36.49
N GLU A 308 5.14 -2.23 -37.25
CA GLU A 308 6.54 -2.38 -36.87
C GLU A 308 6.74 -3.13 -35.54
N ILE A 309 5.89 -4.13 -35.26
CA ILE A 309 5.94 -4.96 -34.06
C ILE A 309 6.71 -6.24 -34.36
N SER A 310 7.71 -6.57 -33.54
CA SER A 310 8.43 -7.83 -33.63
C SER A 310 7.52 -9.00 -33.28
N VAL A 311 7.73 -10.16 -33.90
CA VAL A 311 7.02 -11.40 -33.59
C VAL A 311 8.00 -12.51 -33.36
N ALA A 312 7.97 -13.10 -32.17
CA ALA A 312 8.68 -14.33 -31.86
C ALA A 312 7.69 -15.48 -31.69
N TRP A 313 8.11 -16.68 -32.10
CA TRP A 313 7.38 -17.91 -31.86
C TRP A 313 8.22 -18.82 -30.95
N ALA A 314 7.67 -19.14 -29.78
CA ALA A 314 8.28 -19.98 -28.76
C ALA A 314 7.35 -21.17 -28.46
N PRO A 315 7.35 -22.22 -29.29
CA PRO A 315 6.45 -23.36 -29.10
C PRO A 315 6.80 -24.13 -27.82
N PRO A 316 5.85 -24.90 -27.23
CA PRO A 316 6.10 -25.63 -25.99
C PRO A 316 7.21 -26.70 -26.11
N ALA A 317 7.41 -27.23 -27.31
CA ALA A 317 8.47 -28.17 -27.64
C ALA A 317 9.13 -27.68 -28.94
N GLY A 318 10.29 -27.03 -28.82
CA GLY A 318 11.04 -26.51 -29.95
C GLY A 318 11.84 -25.27 -29.58
N GLU A 319 12.78 -24.90 -30.46
CA GLU A 319 13.59 -23.71 -30.26
C GLU A 319 12.79 -22.44 -30.58
N PRO A 320 12.89 -21.40 -29.74
CA PRO A 320 12.29 -20.09 -30.01
C PRO A 320 12.90 -19.47 -31.26
N ARG A 321 12.07 -18.82 -32.08
CA ARG A 321 12.53 -18.17 -33.32
C ARG A 321 11.91 -16.79 -33.46
N LEU A 322 12.71 -15.84 -33.92
CA LEU A 322 12.20 -14.56 -34.39
C LEU A 322 11.59 -14.78 -35.79
N MET A 323 10.30 -14.51 -35.92
CA MET A 323 9.55 -14.65 -37.17
C MET A 323 9.52 -13.34 -37.95
N LEU A 324 9.50 -12.22 -37.23
CA LEU A 324 9.46 -10.88 -37.78
C LEU A 324 10.24 -9.92 -36.88
N GLN A 325 11.14 -9.14 -37.47
CA GLN A 325 11.85 -8.06 -36.79
C GLN A 325 11.09 -6.75 -36.97
N GLY A 326 10.55 -6.21 -35.88
CA GLY A 326 9.95 -4.88 -35.84
C GLY A 326 10.97 -3.77 -35.55
N ARG A 327 10.46 -2.56 -35.29
CA ARG A 327 11.29 -1.39 -34.96
C ARG A 327 12.06 -1.59 -33.66
N LYS A 328 13.15 -0.84 -33.54
CA LYS A 328 13.91 -0.69 -32.30
C LYS A 328 13.57 0.64 -31.66
N GLY A 329 13.22 0.61 -30.38
CA GLY A 329 12.85 1.79 -29.61
C GLY A 329 11.42 2.28 -29.87
N PRO A 330 11.07 3.46 -29.31
CA PRO A 330 9.77 4.06 -29.51
C PRO A 330 9.56 4.51 -30.96
N VAL A 331 8.30 4.73 -31.36
CA VAL A 331 8.00 5.28 -32.70
C VAL A 331 8.71 6.61 -32.92
N ALA A 332 9.13 6.89 -34.16
CA ALA A 332 9.95 8.05 -34.49
C ALA A 332 9.33 9.41 -34.09
N THR A 333 8.00 9.48 -34.02
CA THR A 333 7.26 10.69 -33.63
C THR A 333 7.08 10.82 -32.12
N ALA A 334 7.44 9.81 -31.33
CA ALA A 334 7.32 9.83 -29.89
C ALA A 334 8.30 10.82 -29.28
N ARG A 335 7.81 11.58 -28.30
CA ARG A 335 8.65 12.34 -27.38
C ARG A 335 8.60 11.65 -26.03
N ARG A 336 9.70 11.74 -25.29
CA ARG A 336 9.70 11.32 -23.90
C ARG A 336 8.70 12.21 -23.13
N ILE A 337 7.76 11.57 -22.43
CA ILE A 337 6.70 12.24 -21.69
C ILE A 337 6.76 11.85 -20.22
N VAL A 338 6.15 12.69 -19.38
CA VAL A 338 6.01 12.49 -17.93
C VAL A 338 5.47 11.10 -17.59
N LEU A 339 4.56 10.56 -18.39
CA LEU A 339 3.99 9.24 -18.16
C LEU A 339 5.03 8.12 -18.33
N THR A 340 5.92 8.20 -19.31
CA THR A 340 7.02 7.24 -19.48
C THR A 340 7.94 7.26 -18.27
N ARG A 341 8.28 8.46 -17.79
CA ARG A 341 9.11 8.63 -16.60
C ARG A 341 8.44 8.07 -15.35
N TYR A 342 7.13 8.30 -15.21
CA TYR A 342 6.33 7.76 -14.11
C TYR A 342 6.33 6.23 -14.12
N ASP A 343 6.12 5.60 -15.28
CA ASP A 343 6.13 4.15 -15.40
C ASP A 343 7.52 3.57 -15.04
N GLU A 344 8.61 4.21 -15.46
CA GLU A 344 9.98 3.83 -15.06
C GLU A 344 10.23 3.94 -13.55
N GLU A 345 9.74 5.00 -12.90
CA GLU A 345 9.85 5.18 -11.44
C GLU A 345 8.99 4.18 -10.67
N GLU A 346 7.80 3.81 -11.18
CA GLU A 346 6.98 2.74 -10.61
C GLU A 346 7.68 1.38 -10.72
N LEU A 347 8.32 1.10 -11.87
CA LEU A 347 9.12 -0.11 -12.06
C LEU A 347 10.37 -0.11 -11.16
N PHE A 348 11.00 1.04 -10.95
CA PHE A 348 12.11 1.20 -10.02
C PHE A 348 11.68 0.92 -8.57
N GLN A 349 10.55 1.47 -8.13
CA GLN A 349 9.96 1.16 -6.81
C GLN A 349 9.68 -0.32 -6.65
N TRP A 350 9.08 -0.93 -7.67
CA TRP A 350 8.81 -2.35 -7.65
C TRP A 350 10.10 -3.18 -7.56
N ALA A 351 11.13 -2.84 -8.33
CA ALA A 351 12.40 -3.56 -8.32
C ALA A 351 13.10 -3.46 -6.94
N LEU A 352 13.08 -2.29 -6.29
CA LEU A 352 13.61 -2.11 -4.93
C LEU A 352 12.85 -2.93 -3.88
N THR A 353 11.51 -2.91 -3.94
CA THR A 353 10.67 -3.60 -2.95
C THR A 353 10.72 -5.12 -3.07
N THR A 354 11.08 -5.63 -4.25
CA THR A 354 11.11 -7.06 -4.53
C THR A 354 12.51 -7.66 -4.50
N GLY A 355 13.54 -6.84 -4.34
CA GLY A 355 14.94 -7.28 -4.35
C GLY A 355 15.37 -7.82 -5.71
N LEU A 356 14.87 -7.22 -6.81
CA LEU A 356 15.31 -7.58 -8.16
C LEU A 356 16.84 -7.50 -8.23
N ASP A 357 17.47 -8.62 -8.57
CA ASP A 357 18.92 -8.68 -8.68
C ASP A 357 19.38 -7.92 -9.93
N VAL A 358 19.84 -6.69 -9.72
CA VAL A 358 20.37 -5.79 -10.75
C VAL A 358 21.66 -6.29 -11.40
N THR A 359 22.23 -7.41 -10.92
CA THR A 359 23.42 -8.02 -11.51
C THR A 359 23.11 -9.04 -12.62
N GLN A 360 21.87 -9.54 -12.70
CA GLN A 360 21.45 -10.47 -13.75
C GLN A 360 20.95 -9.69 -14.98
N THR A 361 21.87 -9.39 -15.89
CA THR A 361 21.53 -8.96 -17.26
C THR A 361 21.63 -10.18 -18.16
N PHE A 362 20.60 -10.46 -18.98
CA PHE A 362 20.60 -11.59 -19.93
C PHE A 362 21.24 -11.23 -21.26
#